data_AF-A0A7L2IMB7-F1
#
_entry.id   AF-A0A7L2IMB7-F1
#
_cell.length_a   1.000
_cell.length_b   1.000
_cell.length_c   1.000
_cell.angle_alpha   90.00
_cell.angle_beta   90.00
_cell.angle_gamma   90.00
#
_symmetry.space_group_name_H-M   'P 1'
#
loop_
_entity.id
_entity.type
_entity.pdbx_description
1 polymer ?
#
loop_
_entity_poly.entity_id
_entity_poly.type
_entity_poly.pdbx_seq_one_letter_code
_entity_poly.pdbx_strand_id
1 'polypeptide(L)'
;MATYTCITCRVAFKDADIQRAHYKTDWHRYNLKRKVADMPPVTAENFQERVLAQRAVAEEQNKITATYCTVCSKRFSTFNAYENHLKSKKHLELEKKAVQAVSKKVKVLNEKNLEKGLAVESINKDEMNTAIQQAIRAQPSSSPKKTALPPSNASSSPVSMGNDSLSQSRDRSGKPPRLQWFEQQAKKLSKQQAEEDDDAEEDWEDVDSDEDIVSDEEMESVGEEEEQSETESTLTLGAIPVTDCLFCPHHSRSLMKNVAHMTKAHSFFIPDVEYLVDLRGLIKYLG
;
A
#
# COMPACT_ATOMS: atom_id res chain seq x y z
N MET A 1 12.34 -38.61 25.70
CA MET A 1 12.05 -37.38 24.94
C MET A 1 10.94 -37.72 23.95
N ALA A 2 9.91 -36.88 23.83
CA ALA A 2 8.81 -37.12 22.90
C ALA A 2 9.31 -37.03 21.45
N THR A 3 8.92 -37.99 20.60
CA THR A 3 9.20 -37.96 19.17
C THR A 3 8.05 -37.29 18.44
N TYR A 4 8.32 -36.19 17.75
CA TYR A 4 7.30 -35.47 16.98
C TYR A 4 7.33 -35.97 15.54
N THR A 5 6.24 -36.57 15.06
CA THR A 5 6.21 -37.17 13.71
C THR A 5 4.98 -36.72 12.93
N CYS A 6 5.09 -36.69 11.60
CA CYS A 6 3.96 -36.48 10.70
C CYS A 6 3.68 -37.77 9.92
N ILE A 7 2.51 -38.35 10.14
CA ILE A 7 2.11 -39.62 9.50
C ILE A 7 1.90 -39.45 7.99
N THR A 8 1.33 -38.32 7.57
CA THR A 8 1.03 -38.02 6.16
C THR A 8 2.32 -37.86 5.33
N CYS A 9 3.35 -37.27 5.93
CA CYS A 9 4.61 -36.99 5.25
C CYS A 9 5.76 -37.94 5.63
N ARG A 10 5.50 -38.88 6.55
CA ARG A 10 6.45 -39.90 7.05
C ARG A 10 7.79 -39.32 7.53
N VAL A 11 7.77 -38.17 8.20
CA VAL A 11 8.96 -37.50 8.73
C VAL A 11 8.89 -37.31 10.24
N ALA A 12 10.06 -37.33 10.87
CA ALA A 12 10.26 -37.06 12.29
C ALA A 12 10.97 -35.71 12.49
N PHE A 13 10.55 -34.97 13.50
CA PHE A 13 11.05 -33.66 13.86
C PHE A 13 11.71 -33.70 15.24
N LYS A 14 12.67 -32.79 15.43
CA LYS A 14 13.38 -32.63 16.70
C LYS A 14 12.47 -32.00 17.77
N ASP A 15 11.62 -31.05 17.37
CA ASP A 15 10.80 -30.24 18.27
C ASP A 15 9.32 -30.15 17.83
N ALA A 16 8.44 -29.89 18.80
CA ALA A 16 7.01 -29.69 18.56
C ALA A 16 6.72 -28.46 17.68
N ASP A 17 7.53 -27.41 17.82
CA ASP A 17 7.34 -26.17 17.07
C ASP A 17 7.60 -26.36 15.57
N ILE A 18 8.60 -27.18 15.23
CA ILE A 18 8.92 -27.55 13.85
C ILE A 18 7.77 -28.39 13.24
N GLN A 19 7.17 -29.29 14.01
CA GLN A 19 6.01 -30.06 13.57
C GLN A 19 4.79 -29.16 13.27
N ARG A 20 4.52 -28.16 14.13
CA ARG A 20 3.44 -27.19 13.88
C ARG A 20 3.72 -26.30 12.67
N ALA A 21 4.98 -25.91 12.46
CA ALA A 21 5.39 -25.17 11.26
C ALA A 21 5.21 -26.04 10.00
N HIS A 22 5.59 -27.31 10.05
CA HIS A 22 5.42 -28.26 8.94
C HIS A 22 3.96 -28.36 8.47
N TYR A 23 2.98 -28.41 9.37
CA TYR A 23 1.56 -28.48 8.97
C TYR A 23 1.07 -27.28 8.15
N LYS A 24 1.80 -26.16 8.18
CA LYS A 24 1.47 -24.96 7.40
C LYS A 24 2.13 -24.93 6.02
N THR A 25 3.15 -25.77 5.78
CA THR A 25 3.90 -25.75 4.52
C THR A 25 3.11 -26.37 3.37
N ASP A 26 3.44 -25.94 2.16
CA ASP A 26 2.82 -26.45 0.95
C ASP A 26 3.15 -27.92 0.70
N TRP A 27 4.31 -28.40 1.17
CA TRP A 27 4.67 -29.82 1.12
C TRP A 27 3.69 -30.70 1.92
N HIS A 28 3.30 -30.26 3.13
CA HIS A 28 2.31 -30.98 3.94
C HIS A 28 0.94 -30.98 3.27
N ARG A 29 0.49 -29.81 2.79
CA ARG A 29 -0.80 -29.65 2.09
C ARG A 29 -0.85 -30.51 0.83
N TYR A 30 0.24 -30.57 0.07
CA TYR A 30 0.35 -31.37 -1.14
C TYR A 30 0.27 -32.87 -0.85
N ASN A 31 1.03 -33.36 0.12
CA ASN A 31 0.97 -34.76 0.54
C ASN A 31 -0.38 -35.14 1.17
N LEU A 32 -1.04 -34.21 1.86
CA LEU A 32 -2.39 -34.41 2.36
C LEU A 32 -3.39 -34.59 1.21
N LYS A 33 -3.35 -33.74 0.18
CA LYS A 33 -4.18 -33.88 -1.02
C LYS A 33 -3.94 -35.22 -1.73
N ARG A 34 -2.68 -35.64 -1.86
CA ARG A 34 -2.33 -36.95 -2.44
C ARG A 34 -2.88 -38.11 -1.63
N LYS A 35 -2.81 -38.04 -0.30
CA LYS A 35 -3.35 -39.06 0.59
C LYS A 35 -4.88 -39.16 0.50
N VAL A 36 -5.59 -38.03 0.34
CA VAL A 36 -7.04 -38.02 0.11
C VAL A 36 -7.40 -38.67 -1.23
N ALA A 37 -6.51 -38.57 -2.22
CA ALA A 37 -6.65 -39.23 -3.52
C ALA A 37 -6.03 -40.64 -3.57
N ASP A 38 -5.80 -41.28 -2.41
CA ASP A 38 -5.18 -42.61 -2.26
C ASP A 38 -3.82 -42.79 -2.98
N MET A 39 -3.13 -41.69 -3.25
CA MET A 39 -1.82 -41.69 -3.88
C MET A 39 -0.69 -41.73 -2.83
N PRO A 40 0.44 -42.40 -3.13
CA PRO A 40 1.61 -42.40 -2.26
C PRO A 40 2.13 -40.98 -1.97
N PRO A 41 2.62 -40.73 -0.73
CA PRO A 41 3.20 -39.45 -0.35
C PRO A 41 4.54 -39.24 -1.06
N VAL A 42 4.79 -37.99 -1.45
CA VAL A 42 6.01 -37.55 -2.12
C VAL A 42 7.05 -37.15 -1.09
N THR A 43 8.29 -37.59 -1.29
CA THR A 43 9.44 -37.25 -0.45
C THR A 43 9.69 -35.75 -0.47
N ALA A 44 10.40 -35.23 0.53
CA ALA A 44 10.75 -33.80 0.58
C ALA A 44 11.60 -33.39 -0.63
N GLU A 45 12.54 -34.26 -1.03
CA GLU A 45 13.43 -34.07 -2.17
C GLU A 45 12.65 -33.94 -3.48
N ASN A 46 11.76 -34.90 -3.79
CA ASN A 46 10.96 -34.87 -5.02
C ASN A 46 9.96 -33.70 -5.05
N PHE A 47 9.48 -33.25 -3.89
CA PHE A 47 8.62 -32.06 -3.83
C PHE A 47 9.42 -30.80 -4.14
N GLN A 48 10.61 -30.67 -3.57
CA GLN A 48 11.50 -29.55 -3.85
C GLN A 48 11.91 -29.50 -5.32
N GLU A 49 12.27 -30.64 -5.90
CA GLU A 49 12.59 -30.77 -7.33
C GLU A 49 11.42 -30.30 -8.22
N ARG A 50 10.18 -30.72 -7.91
CA ARG A 50 8.99 -30.27 -8.64
C ARG A 50 8.72 -28.78 -8.50
N VAL A 51 8.92 -28.21 -7.31
CA VAL A 51 8.76 -26.77 -7.08
C VAL A 51 9.79 -25.97 -7.88
N LEU A 52 11.04 -26.44 -7.92
CA LEU A 52 12.10 -25.83 -8.73
C LEU A 52 11.77 -25.91 -10.23
N ALA A 53 11.36 -27.08 -10.72
CA ALA A 53 10.93 -27.25 -12.11
C ALA A 53 9.76 -26.32 -12.47
N GLN A 54 8.75 -26.20 -11.61
CA GLN A 54 7.63 -25.30 -11.83
C GLN A 54 8.04 -23.82 -11.87
N ARG A 55 8.99 -23.41 -11.01
CA ARG A 55 9.53 -22.04 -11.03
C ARG A 55 10.31 -21.77 -12.32
N ALA A 56 11.11 -22.72 -12.78
CA ALA A 56 11.87 -22.59 -14.04
C ALA A 56 10.96 -22.42 -15.26
N VAL A 57 9.86 -23.18 -15.34
CA VAL A 57 8.85 -23.02 -16.42
C VAL A 57 8.20 -21.63 -16.36
N ALA A 58 7.84 -21.15 -15.17
CA ALA A 58 7.26 -19.82 -15.01
C ALA A 58 8.22 -18.69 -15.41
N GLU A 59 9.52 -18.83 -15.11
CA GLU A 59 10.55 -17.87 -15.54
C GLU A 59 10.71 -17.86 -17.07
N GLU A 60 10.68 -19.00 -17.74
CA GLU A 60 10.77 -19.06 -19.21
C GLU A 60 9.53 -18.46 -19.89
N GLN A 61 8.33 -18.74 -19.36
CA GLN A 61 7.11 -18.07 -19.80
C GLN A 61 7.21 -16.54 -19.61
N ASN A 62 7.78 -16.08 -18.50
CA ASN A 62 7.99 -14.66 -18.25
C ASN A 62 8.97 -14.05 -19.28
N LYS A 63 10.06 -14.74 -19.63
CA LYS A 63 11.00 -14.30 -20.69
C LYS A 63 10.33 -14.17 -22.07
N ILE A 64 9.40 -15.07 -22.40
CA ILE A 64 8.63 -15.01 -23.65
C ILE A 64 7.70 -13.79 -23.66
N THR A 65 7.00 -13.52 -22.55
CA THR A 65 6.10 -12.37 -22.43
C THR A 65 6.82 -11.01 -22.33
N ALA A 66 8.05 -10.99 -21.85
CA ALA A 66 8.89 -9.80 -21.72
C ALA A 66 9.61 -9.40 -23.03
N THR A 67 8.94 -9.49 -24.18
CA THR A 67 9.51 -9.15 -25.50
C THR A 67 9.12 -7.76 -26.01
N TYR A 68 8.45 -6.92 -25.21
CA TYR A 68 8.04 -5.58 -25.65
C TYR A 68 8.53 -4.46 -24.71
N CYS A 69 9.10 -3.41 -25.29
CA CYS A 69 9.57 -2.24 -24.57
C CYS A 69 8.54 -1.11 -24.65
N THR A 70 8.02 -0.67 -23.49
CA THR A 70 7.05 0.44 -23.38
C THR A 70 7.66 1.81 -23.68
N VAL A 71 8.95 2.00 -23.38
CA VAL A 71 9.64 3.29 -23.56
C VAL A 71 9.99 3.54 -25.03
N CYS A 72 10.40 2.50 -25.75
CA CYS A 72 10.79 2.59 -27.15
C CYS A 72 9.72 2.10 -28.11
N SER A 73 8.62 1.53 -27.62
CA SER A 73 7.54 0.91 -28.41
C SER A 73 8.07 -0.13 -29.41
N LYS A 74 9.09 -0.90 -29.01
CA LYS A 74 9.74 -1.93 -29.85
C LYS A 74 9.43 -3.32 -29.32
N ARG A 75 9.14 -4.25 -30.24
CA ARG A 75 9.01 -5.68 -29.98
C ARG A 75 10.30 -6.39 -30.39
N PHE A 76 10.76 -7.32 -29.57
CA PHE A 76 11.96 -8.11 -29.78
C PHE A 76 11.57 -9.56 -29.99
N SER A 77 12.32 -10.27 -30.83
CA SER A 77 12.05 -11.69 -31.11
C SER A 77 12.56 -12.62 -30.02
N THR A 78 13.52 -12.18 -29.21
CA THR A 78 14.11 -12.95 -28.11
C THR A 78 14.27 -12.08 -26.87
N PHE A 79 14.17 -12.69 -25.69
CA PHE A 79 14.39 -12.00 -24.41
C PHE A 79 15.79 -11.39 -24.32
N ASN A 80 16.82 -12.11 -24.79
CA ASN A 80 18.20 -11.60 -24.80
C ASN A 80 18.35 -10.32 -25.65
N ALA A 81 17.62 -10.21 -26.77
CA ALA A 81 17.60 -8.98 -27.57
C ALA A 81 16.87 -7.83 -26.85
N TYR A 82 15.80 -8.15 -26.11
CA TYR A 82 15.10 -7.19 -25.26
C TYR A 82 15.97 -6.70 -24.10
N GLU A 83 16.66 -7.58 -23.37
CA GLU A 83 17.56 -7.18 -22.28
C GLU A 83 18.73 -6.33 -22.78
N ASN A 84 19.35 -6.70 -23.89
CA ASN A 84 20.38 -5.89 -24.52
C ASN A 84 19.84 -4.54 -24.98
N HIS A 85 18.58 -4.47 -25.39
CA HIS A 85 17.90 -3.21 -25.68
C HIS A 85 17.74 -2.35 -24.43
N LEU A 86 17.31 -2.91 -23.30
CA LEU A 86 17.18 -2.18 -22.02
C LEU A 86 18.54 -1.59 -21.57
N LYS A 87 19.62 -2.35 -21.77
CA LYS A 87 21.00 -1.92 -21.47
C LYS A 87 21.57 -0.95 -22.50
N SER A 88 20.90 -0.74 -23.64
CA SER A 88 21.41 0.13 -24.70
C SER A 88 21.41 1.60 -24.28
N LYS A 89 22.46 2.34 -24.64
CA LYS A 89 22.56 3.79 -24.34
C LYS A 89 21.35 4.57 -24.83
N LYS A 90 20.78 4.18 -25.97
CA LYS A 90 19.58 4.82 -26.54
C LYS A 90 18.34 4.65 -25.65
N HIS A 91 18.14 3.48 -25.07
CA HIS A 91 17.02 3.23 -24.16
C HIS A 91 17.20 4.03 -22.87
N LEU A 92 18.36 3.89 -22.22
CA LEU A 92 18.69 4.60 -20.98
C LEU A 92 18.61 6.13 -21.13
N GLU A 93 19.05 6.69 -22.25
CA GLU A 93 18.96 8.13 -22.51
C GLU A 93 17.51 8.59 -22.71
N LEU A 94 16.69 7.80 -23.41
CA LEU A 94 15.26 8.07 -23.56
C LEU A 94 14.53 7.98 -22.22
N GLU A 95 14.82 6.97 -21.40
CA GLU A 95 14.29 6.84 -20.05
C GLU A 95 14.69 8.03 -19.18
N LYS A 96 15.98 8.38 -19.15
CA LYS A 96 16.48 9.53 -18.40
C LYS A 96 15.82 10.83 -18.84
N LYS A 97 15.67 11.04 -20.15
CA LYS A 97 15.00 12.22 -20.71
C LYS A 97 13.52 12.24 -20.35
N ALA A 98 12.83 11.09 -20.38
CA ALA A 98 11.45 10.97 -19.95
C ALA A 98 11.31 11.34 -18.46
N VAL A 99 12.13 10.75 -17.57
CA VAL A 99 12.17 11.05 -16.13
C VAL A 99 12.47 12.53 -15.87
N GLN A 100 13.44 13.12 -16.58
CA GLN A 100 13.75 14.54 -16.45
C GLN A 100 12.59 15.44 -16.89
N ALA A 101 11.89 15.09 -17.97
CA ALA A 101 10.69 15.81 -18.41
C ALA A 101 9.56 15.70 -17.37
N VAL A 102 9.42 14.53 -16.72
CA VAL A 102 8.51 14.35 -15.58
C VAL A 102 8.88 15.28 -14.44
N SER A 103 10.12 15.23 -13.98
CA SER A 103 10.62 16.05 -12.86
C SER A 103 10.39 17.53 -13.13
N LYS A 104 10.73 18.03 -14.33
CA LYS A 104 10.46 19.42 -14.74
C LYS A 104 8.98 19.77 -14.69
N LYS A 105 8.10 18.87 -15.14
CA LYS A 105 6.65 19.10 -15.12
C LYS A 105 6.10 19.12 -13.70
N VAL A 106 6.61 18.25 -12.82
CA VAL A 106 6.26 18.25 -11.39
C VAL A 106 6.73 19.54 -10.73
N LYS A 107 7.95 20.01 -11.00
CA LYS A 107 8.44 21.31 -10.50
C LYS A 107 7.51 22.46 -10.89
N VAL A 108 7.15 22.57 -12.17
CA VAL A 108 6.21 23.61 -12.64
C VAL A 108 4.84 23.49 -11.99
N LEU A 109 4.36 22.27 -11.73
CA LEU A 109 3.10 22.05 -11.02
C LEU A 109 3.20 22.45 -9.54
N ASN A 110 4.34 22.16 -8.89
CA ASN A 110 4.62 22.55 -7.52
C ASN A 110 4.74 24.08 -7.37
N GLU A 111 5.47 24.75 -8.28
CA GLU A 111 5.57 26.21 -8.33
C GLU A 111 4.18 26.85 -8.54
N LYS A 112 3.39 26.33 -9.47
CA LYS A 112 2.01 26.82 -9.68
C LYS A 112 1.10 26.57 -8.48
N ASN A 113 1.33 25.51 -7.71
CA ASN A 113 0.62 25.29 -6.46
C ASN A 113 1.06 26.28 -5.38
N LEU A 114 2.35 26.63 -5.35
CA LEU A 114 2.91 27.65 -4.46
C LEU A 114 2.33 29.04 -4.77
N GLU A 115 2.28 29.42 -6.05
CA GLU A 115 1.72 30.70 -6.53
C GLU A 115 0.20 30.81 -6.31
N LYS A 116 -0.54 29.69 -6.30
CA LYS A 116 -1.99 29.65 -6.03
C LYS A 116 -2.34 29.73 -4.54
N GLY A 117 -1.38 30.00 -3.66
CA GLY A 117 -1.64 30.19 -2.22
C GLY A 117 -1.87 28.90 -1.44
N LEU A 118 -1.45 27.74 -1.97
CA LEU A 118 -1.16 26.55 -1.16
C LEU A 118 0.26 26.59 -0.57
N ALA A 119 0.96 27.72 -0.72
CA ALA A 119 1.91 28.14 0.29
C ALA A 119 1.09 28.41 1.56
N VAL A 120 1.07 27.44 2.49
CA VAL A 120 0.95 27.81 3.90
C VAL A 120 1.93 28.95 4.07
N GLU A 121 1.41 30.14 4.41
CA GLU A 121 2.24 31.29 4.75
C GLU A 121 3.39 30.78 5.60
N SER A 122 4.58 31.33 5.37
CA SER A 122 5.76 31.07 6.20
C SER A 122 5.46 31.46 7.64
N ILE A 123 4.71 30.62 8.35
CA ILE A 123 4.64 30.54 9.79
C ILE A 123 6.03 30.07 10.12
N ASN A 124 6.85 30.99 10.62
CA ASN A 124 8.17 30.71 11.14
C ASN A 124 8.06 29.43 11.98
N LYS A 125 8.65 28.34 11.49
CA LYS A 125 8.51 27.01 12.11
C LYS A 125 8.97 27.05 13.57
N ASP A 126 9.86 27.99 13.87
CA ASP A 126 10.38 28.32 15.19
C ASP A 126 9.37 29.08 16.07
N GLU A 127 8.56 29.98 15.53
CA GLU A 127 7.47 30.65 16.24
C GLU A 127 6.35 29.67 16.61
N MET A 128 6.01 28.75 15.70
CA MET A 128 5.01 27.73 15.99
C MET A 128 5.53 26.69 16.99
N ASN A 129 6.80 26.26 16.87
CA ASN A 129 7.41 25.36 17.86
C ASN A 129 7.55 26.01 19.24
N THR A 130 7.91 27.28 19.31
CA THR A 130 7.98 28.01 20.59
C THR A 130 6.59 28.23 21.19
N ALA A 131 5.57 28.54 20.37
CA ALA A 131 4.19 28.63 20.83
C ALA A 131 3.65 27.28 21.35
N ILE A 132 3.96 26.17 20.68
CA ILE A 132 3.60 24.82 21.16
C ILE A 132 4.30 24.50 22.48
N GLN A 133 5.60 24.79 22.62
CA GLN A 133 6.35 24.58 23.87
C GLN A 133 5.84 25.46 25.02
N GLN A 134 5.48 26.71 24.74
CA GLN A 134 4.87 27.62 25.72
C GLN A 134 3.48 27.13 26.14
N ALA A 135 2.67 26.64 25.21
CA ALA A 135 1.36 26.06 25.51
C ALA A 135 1.48 24.78 26.35
N ILE A 136 2.46 23.91 26.08
CA ILE A 136 2.74 22.72 26.91
C ILE A 136 3.19 23.12 28.32
N ARG A 137 4.03 24.16 28.43
CA ARG A 137 4.51 24.68 29.73
C ARG A 137 3.42 25.39 30.54
N ALA A 138 2.45 26.00 29.87
CA ALA A 138 1.33 26.73 30.49
C ALA A 138 0.17 25.82 30.92
N GLN A 139 0.19 24.53 30.59
CA GLN A 139 -0.76 23.57 31.13
C GLN A 139 -0.50 23.37 32.63
N PRO A 140 -1.46 23.65 33.53
CA PRO A 140 -1.33 23.27 34.93
C PRO A 140 -1.29 21.73 35.01
N SER A 141 -0.24 21.20 35.65
CA SER A 141 -0.07 19.76 35.85
C SER A 141 -1.21 19.19 36.70
N SER A 142 -2.25 18.70 36.05
CA SER A 142 -3.29 17.89 36.69
C SER A 142 -2.82 16.44 36.77
N SER A 143 -1.86 16.19 37.66
CA SER A 143 -1.62 14.84 38.18
C SER A 143 -2.09 14.79 39.64
N PRO A 144 -2.97 13.83 40.01
CA PRO A 144 -3.49 13.73 41.37
C PRO A 144 -2.40 13.13 42.27
N LYS A 145 -1.65 13.98 42.96
CA LYS A 145 -0.78 13.55 44.05
C LYS A 145 -1.55 13.63 45.36
N LYS A 146 -1.86 12.46 45.92
CA LYS A 146 -2.22 12.24 47.33
C LYS A 146 -1.41 13.18 48.24
N THR A 147 -2.09 14.06 48.98
CA THR A 147 -1.64 14.44 50.33
C THR A 147 -2.83 14.83 51.21
N ALA A 148 -2.67 14.49 52.49
CA ALA A 148 -3.54 14.53 53.65
C ALA A 148 -4.40 15.81 53.91
N LEU A 149 -5.44 15.54 54.69
CA LEU A 149 -6.40 16.41 55.39
C LEU A 149 -5.76 17.30 56.51
N PRO A 150 -6.52 18.22 57.13
CA PRO A 150 -6.18 19.65 57.36
C PRO A 150 -5.77 19.98 58.81
N PRO A 151 -5.71 21.29 59.19
CA PRO A 151 -6.88 21.85 59.88
C PRO A 151 -7.21 23.34 59.63
N SER A 152 -8.53 23.60 59.60
CA SER A 152 -9.30 24.70 60.22
C SER A 152 -8.70 26.11 60.35
N ASN A 153 -9.40 27.14 59.83
CA ASN A 153 -10.46 27.83 60.58
C ASN A 153 -11.11 28.96 59.74
N ALA A 154 -12.40 29.16 60.01
CA ALA A 154 -13.33 29.99 59.27
C ALA A 154 -13.45 31.43 59.82
N SER A 155 -14.18 32.24 59.05
CA SER A 155 -14.79 33.56 59.35
C SER A 155 -13.92 34.73 58.88
N SER A 156 -14.40 35.71 58.11
CA SER A 156 -15.75 36.26 57.97
C SER A 156 -15.85 37.19 56.73
N SER A 157 -16.99 37.15 56.05
CA SER A 157 -17.55 38.14 55.09
C SER A 157 -17.82 39.51 55.79
N PRO A 158 -18.26 40.65 55.15
CA PRO A 158 -19.21 40.68 54.02
C PRO A 158 -19.23 41.88 53.01
N VAL A 159 -20.12 41.70 52.01
CA VAL A 159 -20.95 42.65 51.19
C VAL A 159 -20.27 43.62 50.20
N SER A 160 -20.70 43.81 48.95
CA SER A 160 -22.06 44.08 48.41
C SER A 160 -22.12 43.75 46.89
N MET A 161 -23.10 42.97 46.39
CA MET A 161 -24.41 43.33 45.78
C MET A 161 -24.43 43.92 44.36
N GLY A 162 -25.11 43.18 43.47
CA GLY A 162 -25.77 43.60 42.22
C GLY A 162 -25.14 43.00 40.96
N ASN A 163 -25.82 42.41 40.00
CA ASN A 163 -27.21 41.96 39.81
C ASN A 163 -27.20 41.03 38.56
N ASP A 164 -28.18 40.14 38.50
CA ASP A 164 -28.84 39.64 37.28
C ASP A 164 -28.26 38.50 36.43
N SER A 165 -29.12 37.49 36.32
CA SER A 165 -29.35 36.60 35.16
C SER A 165 -28.48 35.36 34.93
N LEU A 166 -28.96 34.28 35.54
CA LEU A 166 -29.44 33.07 34.86
C LEU A 166 -28.43 32.31 33.97
N SER A 167 -27.71 31.41 34.63
CA SER A 167 -27.14 30.21 34.04
C SER A 167 -28.24 29.29 33.49
N GLN A 168 -28.66 29.52 32.25
CA GLN A 168 -29.31 28.49 31.44
C GLN A 168 -28.23 27.67 30.76
N SER A 169 -28.10 26.44 31.23
CA SER A 169 -27.59 25.31 30.45
C SER A 169 -28.19 25.34 29.03
N ARG A 170 -27.37 25.63 28.04
CA ARG A 170 -27.58 25.14 26.67
C ARG A 170 -26.52 24.09 26.42
N ASP A 171 -26.96 22.87 26.67
CA ASP A 171 -26.42 21.68 26.03
C ASP A 171 -26.12 22.00 24.56
N ARG A 172 -24.85 21.90 24.20
CA ARG A 172 -24.36 22.12 22.85
C ARG A 172 -23.65 20.84 22.41
N SER A 173 -24.28 19.68 22.64
CA SER A 173 -23.94 18.40 22.02
C SER A 173 -24.32 18.38 20.52
N GLY A 174 -23.88 19.39 19.77
CA GLY A 174 -23.92 19.38 18.32
C GLY A 174 -22.63 18.77 17.81
N LYS A 175 -22.72 17.80 16.88
CA LYS A 175 -21.57 17.35 16.08
C LYS A 175 -20.82 18.59 15.58
N PRO A 176 -19.49 18.67 15.75
CA PRO A 176 -18.74 19.86 15.40
C PRO A 176 -19.00 20.21 13.92
N PRO A 177 -19.06 21.50 13.55
CA PRO A 177 -19.47 21.94 12.20
C PRO A 177 -18.77 21.22 11.04
N ARG A 178 -17.53 20.78 11.26
CA ARG A 178 -16.74 20.00 10.30
C ARG A 178 -17.31 18.60 10.02
N LEU A 179 -17.83 17.92 11.03
CA LEU A 179 -18.47 16.60 10.89
C LEU A 179 -19.79 16.71 10.12
N GLN A 180 -20.56 17.77 10.35
CA GLN A 180 -21.78 18.05 9.58
C GLN A 180 -21.49 18.31 8.10
N TRP A 181 -20.39 19.01 7.82
CA TRP A 181 -19.95 19.23 6.44
C TRP A 181 -19.55 17.92 5.74
N PHE A 182 -18.82 17.03 6.43
CA PHE A 182 -18.49 15.70 5.89
C PHE A 182 -19.72 14.82 5.63
N GLU A 183 -20.69 14.80 6.55
CA GLU A 183 -21.95 14.08 6.38
C GLU A 183 -22.75 14.61 5.17
N GLN A 184 -22.74 15.93 4.94
CA GLN A 184 -23.40 16.55 3.78
C GLN A 184 -22.73 16.19 2.45
N GLN A 185 -21.39 16.10 2.40
CA GLN A 185 -20.69 15.65 1.19
C GLN A 185 -20.97 14.17 0.89
N ALA A 186 -20.93 13.31 1.92
CA ALA A 186 -21.24 11.88 1.77
C ALA A 186 -22.66 11.66 1.25
N LYS A 187 -23.64 12.42 1.76
CA LYS A 187 -25.04 12.34 1.32
C LYS A 187 -25.26 12.87 -0.09
N LYS A 188 -24.45 13.84 -0.53
CA LYS A 188 -24.50 14.37 -1.90
C LYS A 188 -23.94 13.37 -2.92
N LEU A 189 -22.85 12.69 -2.56
CA LEU A 189 -22.26 11.61 -3.36
C LEU A 189 -23.18 10.38 -3.44
N SER A 190 -23.80 9.97 -2.33
CA SER A 190 -24.74 8.85 -2.35
C SER A 190 -25.99 9.14 -3.18
N LYS A 191 -26.42 10.41 -3.22
CA LYS A 191 -27.56 10.83 -4.04
C LYS A 191 -27.22 10.88 -5.54
N GLN A 192 -25.99 11.28 -5.89
CA GLN A 192 -25.52 11.23 -7.28
C GLN A 192 -25.37 9.79 -7.78
N GLN A 193 -24.95 8.88 -6.90
CA GLN A 193 -24.78 7.47 -7.26
C GLN A 193 -26.12 6.73 -7.39
N ALA A 194 -27.12 7.07 -6.58
CA ALA A 194 -28.47 6.50 -6.72
C ALA A 194 -29.25 7.03 -7.94
N GLU A 195 -28.92 8.22 -8.44
CA GLU A 195 -29.53 8.79 -9.66
C GLU A 195 -28.88 8.27 -10.96
N GLU A 196 -27.74 7.55 -10.88
CA GLU A 196 -27.07 6.89 -12.02
C GLU A 196 -27.43 5.39 -12.15
N ASP A 197 -27.93 4.74 -11.09
CA ASP A 197 -28.26 3.30 -11.09
C ASP A 197 -29.69 2.97 -11.60
N ASP A 198 -30.59 3.94 -11.73
CA ASP A 198 -31.98 3.73 -12.22
C ASP A 198 -32.09 3.56 -13.77
N ASP A 199 -31.00 3.78 -14.53
CA ASP A 199 -30.97 3.70 -16.00
C ASP A 199 -30.17 2.48 -16.54
N ALA A 200 -29.73 1.55 -15.69
CA ALA A 200 -28.82 0.45 -16.07
C ALA A 200 -29.32 -0.98 -15.77
N GLU A 201 -30.60 -1.17 -15.45
CA GLU A 201 -31.19 -2.46 -15.04
C GLU A 201 -31.97 -3.22 -16.17
N GLU A 202 -31.60 -3.08 -17.45
CA GLU A 202 -32.26 -3.83 -18.55
C GLU A 202 -31.29 -4.35 -19.65
N ASP A 203 -30.22 -5.08 -19.32
CA ASP A 203 -29.48 -5.86 -20.33
C ASP A 203 -28.60 -6.97 -19.73
N TRP A 204 -29.21 -8.04 -19.21
CA TRP A 204 -28.51 -9.29 -18.90
C TRP A 204 -29.39 -10.50 -19.20
N GLU A 205 -29.54 -10.83 -20.49
CA GLU A 205 -29.98 -12.16 -20.93
C GLU A 205 -28.79 -12.92 -21.57
N ASP A 206 -28.35 -13.95 -20.84
CA ASP A 206 -27.91 -15.28 -21.31
C ASP A 206 -27.24 -15.42 -22.69
N VAL A 207 -25.93 -15.69 -22.69
CA VAL A 207 -25.34 -16.76 -23.54
C VAL A 207 -24.20 -17.44 -22.79
N ASP A 208 -24.54 -18.55 -22.15
CA ASP A 208 -23.63 -19.66 -21.89
C ASP A 208 -23.41 -20.41 -23.21
N SER A 209 -22.16 -20.61 -23.61
CA SER A 209 -21.79 -21.55 -24.66
C SER A 209 -20.37 -22.02 -24.43
N ASP A 210 -20.28 -23.17 -23.74
CA ASP A 210 -19.24 -24.17 -23.84
C ASP A 210 -18.65 -24.30 -25.27
N GLU A 211 -17.33 -24.48 -25.39
CA GLU A 211 -16.72 -25.79 -25.66
C GLU A 211 -15.21 -25.67 -25.98
N ASP A 212 -14.47 -26.61 -25.38
CA ASP A 212 -13.30 -27.33 -25.88
C ASP A 212 -11.90 -26.70 -25.91
N ILE A 213 -11.24 -26.95 -24.79
CA ILE A 213 -9.79 -27.07 -24.62
C ILE A 213 -9.30 -28.41 -25.20
N VAL A 214 -8.33 -28.37 -26.11
CA VAL A 214 -7.43 -29.49 -26.40
C VAL A 214 -5.99 -29.02 -26.25
N SER A 215 -5.30 -29.73 -25.36
CA SER A 215 -3.92 -29.56 -24.94
C SER A 215 -3.12 -30.73 -25.49
N ASP A 216 -1.93 -30.47 -26.05
CA ASP A 216 -0.90 -31.43 -26.43
C ASP A 216 0.29 -30.58 -26.97
N GLU A 217 1.58 -30.76 -26.70
CA GLU A 217 2.37 -31.78 -26.00
C GLU A 217 3.66 -31.12 -25.44
N GLU A 218 4.19 -31.76 -24.40
CA GLU A 218 5.61 -31.99 -24.04
C GLU A 218 6.73 -31.00 -24.46
N MET A 219 7.57 -30.61 -23.49
CA MET A 219 8.94 -31.14 -23.37
C MET A 219 9.76 -30.46 -22.25
N GLU A 220 10.28 -31.33 -21.39
CA GLU A 220 11.36 -31.29 -20.39
C GLU A 220 12.55 -30.31 -20.61
N SER A 221 13.12 -29.77 -19.52
CA SER A 221 14.47 -30.12 -19.01
C SER A 221 15.14 -29.02 -18.14
N VAL A 222 15.39 -29.38 -16.87
CA VAL A 222 16.58 -29.20 -15.98
C VAL A 222 17.78 -28.45 -16.60
N GLY A 223 18.57 -27.59 -15.95
CA GLY A 223 18.73 -27.15 -14.55
C GLY A 223 20.01 -26.27 -14.41
N GLU A 224 20.05 -25.44 -13.35
CA GLU A 224 21.17 -24.94 -12.48
C GLU A 224 22.54 -24.60 -13.13
N GLU A 225 23.25 -23.50 -12.81
CA GLU A 225 23.60 -22.90 -11.51
C GLU A 225 23.89 -21.39 -11.71
N GLU A 226 23.59 -20.54 -10.72
CA GLU A 226 24.48 -19.43 -10.36
C GLU A 226 24.31 -18.98 -8.91
N GLU A 227 25.41 -18.43 -8.42
CA GLU A 227 25.70 -17.96 -7.08
C GLU A 227 24.75 -16.86 -6.58
N GLN A 228 24.64 -16.86 -5.24
CA GLN A 228 23.84 -15.97 -4.41
C GLN A 228 24.19 -14.49 -4.60
N SER A 229 23.17 -13.68 -4.92
CA SER A 229 23.10 -12.32 -4.38
C SER A 229 21.74 -12.12 -3.71
N GLU A 230 21.79 -12.01 -2.40
CA GLU A 230 20.68 -11.75 -1.51
C GLU A 230 20.06 -10.38 -1.82
N THR A 231 18.85 -10.35 -2.40
CA THR A 231 17.94 -9.20 -2.20
C THR A 231 16.51 -9.69 -2.05
N GLU A 232 16.23 -10.12 -0.82
CA GLU A 232 14.97 -9.93 -0.08
C GLU A 232 13.81 -9.30 -0.88
N SER A 233 13.04 -10.13 -1.57
CA SER A 233 11.72 -9.75 -2.08
C SER A 233 10.65 -10.41 -1.22
N THR A 234 10.50 -9.90 0.00
CA THR A 234 9.29 -10.10 0.80
C THR A 234 8.10 -9.64 -0.02
N LEU A 235 7.28 -10.58 -0.50
CA LEU A 235 6.05 -10.32 -1.25
C LEU A 235 5.10 -9.49 -0.38
N THR A 236 5.11 -8.18 -0.56
CA THR A 236 4.18 -7.26 0.09
C THR A 236 2.82 -7.37 -0.59
N LEU A 237 1.98 -8.27 -0.06
CA LEU A 237 0.57 -8.54 -0.42
C LEU A 237 -0.39 -7.34 -0.15
N GLY A 238 0.10 -6.12 -0.31
CA GLY A 238 -0.66 -4.88 -0.15
C GLY A 238 0.00 -3.66 -0.80
N ALA A 239 1.04 -3.85 -1.61
CA ALA A 239 1.72 -2.73 -2.27
C ALA A 239 0.81 -2.13 -3.35
N ILE A 240 0.46 -0.86 -3.17
CA ILE A 240 -0.37 -0.13 -4.13
C ILE A 240 0.43 0.06 -5.44
N PRO A 241 -0.13 -0.28 -6.61
CA PRO A 241 0.53 -0.05 -7.88
C PRO A 241 0.93 1.42 -8.05
N VAL A 242 2.09 1.68 -8.67
CA VAL A 242 2.56 3.05 -8.92
C VAL A 242 1.64 3.88 -9.83
N THR A 243 0.65 3.24 -10.45
CA THR A 243 -0.41 3.84 -11.26
C THR A 243 -1.63 4.25 -10.44
N ASP A 244 -1.79 3.74 -9.22
CA ASP A 244 -2.93 3.99 -8.34
C ASP A 244 -2.62 5.08 -7.32
N CYS A 245 -3.60 5.95 -7.07
CA CYS A 245 -3.43 7.03 -6.11
C CYS A 245 -3.28 6.47 -4.67
N LEU A 246 -2.33 7.02 -3.91
CA LEU A 246 -2.10 6.61 -2.51
C LEU A 246 -3.20 7.07 -1.54
N PHE A 247 -4.09 7.97 -1.96
CA PHE A 247 -5.04 8.65 -1.07
C PHE A 247 -6.51 8.42 -1.46
N CYS A 248 -6.78 7.84 -2.63
CA CYS A 248 -8.13 7.61 -3.15
C CYS A 248 -8.14 6.46 -4.18
N PRO A 249 -9.31 5.94 -4.58
CA PRO A 249 -9.41 4.82 -5.53
C PRO A 249 -9.16 5.21 -7.01
N HIS A 250 -8.52 6.35 -7.29
CA HIS A 250 -8.28 6.81 -8.66
C HIS A 250 -7.07 6.09 -9.30
N HIS A 251 -7.35 5.29 -10.33
CA HIS A 251 -6.32 4.70 -11.20
C HIS A 251 -5.90 5.68 -12.30
N SER A 252 -4.58 5.86 -12.47
CA SER A 252 -4.02 6.69 -13.54
C SER A 252 -3.29 5.85 -14.57
N ARG A 253 -3.50 6.18 -15.84
CA ARG A 253 -2.84 5.54 -16.99
C ARG A 253 -1.29 5.65 -17.01
N SER A 254 -0.68 6.47 -16.16
CA SER A 254 0.78 6.54 -16.01
C SER A 254 1.16 7.12 -14.65
N LEU A 255 2.37 6.80 -14.18
CA LEU A 255 2.95 7.36 -12.95
C LEU A 255 2.87 8.91 -12.92
N MET A 256 3.15 9.55 -14.04
CA MET A 256 3.09 11.02 -14.17
C MET A 256 1.69 11.57 -13.94
N LYS A 257 0.67 10.89 -14.48
CA LYS A 257 -0.73 11.27 -14.30
C LYS A 257 -1.17 11.02 -12.87
N ASN A 258 -0.69 9.94 -12.25
CA ASN A 258 -0.93 9.63 -10.85
C ASN A 258 -0.37 10.72 -9.94
N VAL A 259 0.92 11.05 -10.08
CA VAL A 259 1.54 12.12 -9.29
C VAL A 259 0.85 13.47 -9.56
N ALA A 260 0.50 13.78 -10.81
CA ALA A 260 -0.23 15.01 -11.12
C ALA A 260 -1.65 15.03 -10.50
N HIS A 261 -2.33 13.90 -10.41
CA HIS A 261 -3.59 13.75 -9.71
C HIS A 261 -3.39 13.95 -8.21
N MET A 262 -2.42 13.26 -7.59
CA MET A 262 -2.08 13.40 -6.17
C MET A 262 -1.77 14.85 -5.81
N THR A 263 -0.97 15.54 -6.62
CA THR A 263 -0.56 16.94 -6.39
C THR A 263 -1.70 17.94 -6.60
N LYS A 264 -2.72 17.62 -7.41
CA LYS A 264 -3.87 18.51 -7.67
C LYS A 264 -5.09 18.23 -6.79
N ALA A 265 -5.45 16.97 -6.64
CA ALA A 265 -6.64 16.52 -5.91
C ALA A 265 -6.38 16.38 -4.40
N HIS A 266 -5.15 16.03 -4.02
CA HIS A 266 -4.78 15.76 -2.63
C HIS A 266 -3.69 16.70 -2.10
N SER A 267 -3.31 17.72 -2.89
CA SER A 267 -2.23 18.65 -2.54
C SER A 267 -0.93 17.94 -2.14
N PHE A 268 -0.70 16.76 -2.71
CA PHE A 268 0.50 15.97 -2.44
C PHE A 268 1.73 16.71 -2.95
N PHE A 269 2.56 17.16 -2.01
CA PHE A 269 3.77 17.93 -2.26
C PHE A 269 4.99 17.06 -1.99
N ILE A 270 5.92 17.05 -2.95
CA ILE A 270 7.21 16.38 -2.83
C ILE A 270 8.28 17.47 -2.68
N PRO A 271 8.83 17.67 -1.46
CA PRO A 271 9.91 18.61 -1.22
C PRO A 271 11.15 18.26 -2.05
N ASP A 272 11.92 19.28 -2.44
CA ASP A 272 13.27 19.11 -2.99
C ASP A 272 13.37 18.11 -4.15
N VAL A 273 12.33 18.07 -5.01
CA VAL A 273 12.22 17.17 -6.17
C VAL A 273 13.39 17.29 -7.16
N GLU A 274 14.19 18.35 -7.04
CA GLU A 274 15.42 18.54 -7.81
C GLU A 274 16.51 17.51 -7.48
N TYR A 275 16.51 17.00 -6.25
CA TYR A 275 17.48 16.03 -5.75
C TYR A 275 16.95 14.58 -5.82
N LEU A 276 15.69 14.38 -6.23
CA LEU A 276 15.11 13.06 -6.39
C LEU A 276 15.61 12.39 -7.66
N VAL A 277 16.41 11.34 -7.47
CA VAL A 277 16.96 10.50 -8.53
C VAL A 277 15.92 9.51 -9.06
N ASP A 278 15.11 8.93 -8.17
CA ASP A 278 14.09 7.92 -8.53
C ASP A 278 12.71 8.25 -7.94
N LEU A 279 11.87 8.88 -8.76
CA LEU A 279 10.48 9.17 -8.42
C LEU A 279 9.64 7.88 -8.34
N ARG A 280 9.93 6.88 -9.18
CA ARG A 280 9.14 5.64 -9.21
C ARG A 280 9.39 4.82 -7.95
N GLY A 281 10.64 4.73 -7.52
CA GLY A 281 11.04 4.12 -6.25
C GLY A 281 10.40 4.81 -5.06
N LEU A 282 10.37 6.15 -5.04
CA LEU A 282 9.69 6.90 -3.98
C LEU A 282 8.21 6.55 -3.87
N ILE A 283 7.47 6.56 -4.99
CA ILE A 283 6.02 6.25 -4.96
C ILE A 283 5.78 4.78 -4.58
N LYS A 284 6.62 3.86 -5.06
CA LYS A 284 6.57 2.45 -4.66
C LYS A 284 6.88 2.23 -3.17
N TYR A 285 7.67 3.11 -2.56
CA TYR A 285 7.99 3.05 -1.13
C TYR A 285 6.87 3.60 -0.25
N LEU A 286 6.11 4.57 -0.76
CA LEU A 286 5.03 5.22 -0.01
C LEU A 286 3.69 4.45 -0.05
N GLY A 287 3.54 3.46 -0.94
CA GLY A 287 2.35 2.63 -1.11
C GLY A 287 2.61 1.16 -0.82
#